data_AF-A0A1F9ZII9-F1
#
_entry.id   AF-A0A1F9ZII9-F1
#
_cell.length_a   1.000
_cell.length_b   1.000
_cell.length_c   1.000
_cell.angle_alpha   90.00
_cell.angle_beta   90.00
_cell.angle_gamma   90.00
#
_symmetry.space_group_name_H-M   'P 1'
#
loop_
_entity.id
_entity.type
_entity.pdbx_description
1 polymer ?
#
loop_
_entity_poly.entity_id
_entity_poly.type
_entity_poly.pdbx_seq_one_letter_code
_entity_poly.pdbx_strand_id
1 'polypeptide(L)'
;MPGELSNSSRLPSGFSHVRLDLYIDINHRPRAGMTRPLEGRPLRMFPDNAWEYALEITPSKATLYLVTPKGPAQAGVFSPKAENGAVTVKIPRSVLKGNPLLWGYAALMLTPRDPKNFAITDYIAADVSNGYIYAVRPGKK
;
A
#
# COMPACT_ATOMS: atom_id res chain seq x y z
N MET A 1 -8.52 -22.22 6.71
CA MET A 1 -9.32 -21.30 5.88
C MET A 1 -8.91 -19.88 6.24
N PRO A 2 -8.61 -18.98 5.28
CA PRO A 2 -8.52 -17.56 5.58
C PRO A 2 -9.81 -17.11 6.28
N GLY A 3 -9.71 -16.25 7.30
CA GLY A 3 -10.89 -15.69 7.96
C GLY A 3 -11.74 -14.90 6.97
N GLU A 4 -13.06 -15.01 7.07
CA GLU A 4 -13.97 -14.28 6.21
C GLU A 4 -13.87 -12.77 6.49
N LEU A 5 -13.79 -11.95 5.43
CA LEU A 5 -13.74 -10.51 5.57
C LEU A 5 -15.12 -9.99 6.00
N SER A 6 -15.20 -9.31 7.14
CA SER A 6 -16.46 -8.75 7.62
C SER A 6 -17.01 -7.68 6.68
N ASN A 7 -18.28 -7.84 6.27
CA ASN A 7 -19.04 -6.87 5.49
C ASN A 7 -20.34 -6.40 6.19
N SER A 8 -20.24 -6.02 7.47
CA SER A 8 -21.40 -5.58 8.27
C SER A 8 -22.19 -4.43 7.64
N SER A 9 -21.52 -3.57 6.87
CA SER A 9 -22.13 -2.40 6.21
C SER A 9 -22.64 -2.70 4.80
N ARG A 10 -22.62 -3.97 4.36
CA ARG A 10 -23.12 -4.44 3.05
C ARG A 10 -22.56 -3.64 1.86
N LEU A 11 -21.28 -3.32 1.93
CA LEU A 11 -20.63 -2.52 0.89
C LEU A 11 -20.38 -3.38 -0.38
N PRO A 12 -20.43 -2.76 -1.58
CA PRO A 12 -20.19 -3.46 -2.84
C PRO A 12 -18.80 -4.12 -2.96
N SER A 13 -17.83 -3.61 -2.20
CA SER A 13 -16.48 -4.16 -2.14
C SER A 13 -16.39 -5.47 -1.37
N GLY A 14 -17.42 -5.86 -0.62
CA GLY A 14 -17.42 -7.11 0.13
C GLY A 14 -16.66 -7.06 1.47
N PHE A 15 -16.25 -5.88 1.94
CA PHE A 15 -15.67 -5.68 3.27
C PHE A 15 -16.00 -4.29 3.81
N SER A 16 -16.03 -4.10 5.14
CA SER A 16 -16.48 -2.84 5.77
C SER A 16 -15.41 -2.03 6.50
N HIS A 17 -14.40 -2.69 7.09
CA HIS A 17 -13.52 -2.02 8.06
C HIS A 17 -12.04 -2.01 7.66
N VAL A 18 -11.63 -2.97 6.83
CA VAL A 18 -10.24 -3.14 6.42
C VAL A 18 -9.77 -1.94 5.60
N ARG A 19 -8.61 -1.40 5.97
CA ARG A 19 -7.89 -0.37 5.22
C ARG A 19 -6.47 -0.82 5.05
N LEU A 20 -5.95 -0.71 3.83
CA LEU A 20 -4.63 -1.20 3.47
C LEU A 20 -3.90 -0.13 2.67
N ASP A 21 -2.59 -0.01 2.89
CA ASP A 21 -1.69 0.63 1.94
C ASP A 21 -0.75 -0.42 1.38
N LEU A 22 -0.46 -0.32 0.09
CA LEU A 22 0.66 -1.02 -0.55
C LEU A 22 1.61 -0.01 -1.17
N TYR A 23 2.84 0.04 -0.68
CA TYR A 23 3.92 0.83 -1.23
C TYR A 23 4.80 -0.02 -2.14
N ILE A 24 5.17 0.54 -3.29
CA ILE A 24 5.89 -0.15 -4.35
C ILE A 24 7.12 0.67 -4.72
N ASP A 25 8.29 0.09 -4.47
CA ASP A 25 9.58 0.53 -4.98
C ASP A 25 9.88 -0.26 -6.26
N ILE A 26 9.95 0.42 -7.40
CA ILE A 26 10.11 -0.25 -8.69
C ILE A 26 11.57 -0.41 -9.13
N ASN A 27 12.52 0.25 -8.46
CA ASN A 27 13.88 0.39 -8.98
C ASN A 27 15.01 0.22 -7.93
N HIS A 28 14.68 0.20 -6.64
CA HIS A 28 15.61 0.05 -5.51
C HIS A 28 16.70 1.12 -5.46
N ARG A 29 16.43 2.30 -6.02
CA ARG A 29 17.39 3.40 -6.09
C ARG A 29 17.14 4.37 -4.94
N PRO A 30 18.16 4.60 -4.11
CA PRO A 30 18.06 5.61 -3.08
C PRO A 30 17.66 6.96 -3.68
N ARG A 31 16.66 7.60 -3.07
CA ARG A 31 16.14 8.93 -3.45
C ARG A 31 15.42 9.02 -4.80
N ALA A 32 15.09 7.90 -5.47
CA ALA A 32 14.28 7.93 -6.69
C ALA A 32 12.78 8.12 -6.42
N GLY A 33 12.32 7.72 -5.24
CA GLY A 33 10.94 7.83 -4.77
C GLY A 33 10.78 8.69 -3.51
N MET A 34 9.72 8.41 -2.76
CA MET A 34 9.46 9.05 -1.47
C MET A 34 9.72 8.08 -0.31
N THR A 35 10.30 8.57 0.78
CA THR A 35 10.50 7.76 2.00
C THR A 35 9.37 7.96 3.01
N ARG A 36 8.71 9.12 3.01
CA ARG A 36 7.50 9.31 3.81
C ARG A 36 6.36 8.50 3.18
N PRO A 37 5.55 7.76 3.95
CA PRO A 37 4.34 7.15 3.45
C PRO A 37 3.29 8.22 3.10
N LEU A 38 2.09 7.80 2.69
CA LEU A 38 0.95 8.70 2.60
C LEU A 38 0.70 9.41 3.95
N GLU A 39 0.06 10.58 3.90
CA GLU A 39 -0.16 11.39 5.09
C GLU A 39 -0.92 10.61 6.18
N GLY A 40 -0.58 10.86 7.44
CA GLY A 40 -1.22 10.25 8.60
C GLY A 40 -0.68 8.88 9.02
N ARG A 41 0.27 8.29 8.29
CA ARG A 41 0.89 7.00 8.64
C ARG A 41 2.14 7.22 9.53
N PRO A 42 2.28 6.49 10.65
CA PRO A 42 3.27 6.82 11.69
C PRO A 42 4.64 6.17 11.47
N LEU A 43 5.09 5.97 10.22
CA LEU A 43 6.39 5.34 9.90
C LEU A 43 7.08 6.03 8.72
N ARG A 44 8.31 5.60 8.41
CA ARG A 44 9.07 5.99 7.20
C ARG A 44 9.58 4.75 6.48
N MET A 45 9.76 4.81 5.16
CA MET A 45 10.58 3.84 4.45
C MET A 45 12.04 4.18 4.64
N PHE A 46 12.90 3.16 4.70
CA PHE A 46 14.33 3.38 4.59
C PHE A 46 14.67 4.07 3.26
N PRO A 47 15.70 4.94 3.21
CA PRO A 47 16.08 5.66 1.99
C PRO A 47 16.32 4.77 0.76
N ASP A 48 16.79 3.54 0.98
CA ASP A 48 17.07 2.53 -0.04
C ASP A 48 15.82 1.78 -0.54
N ASN A 49 14.66 2.08 0.06
CA ASN A 49 13.34 1.54 -0.29
C ASN A 49 12.33 2.67 -0.52
N ALA A 50 12.79 3.80 -1.06
CA ALA A 50 11.91 4.89 -1.44
C ALA A 50 10.90 4.38 -2.48
N TRP A 51 9.61 4.58 -2.21
CA TRP A 51 8.55 4.06 -3.08
C TRP A 51 8.25 5.04 -4.22
N GLU A 52 7.92 4.52 -5.40
CA GLU A 52 7.42 5.33 -6.52
C GLU A 52 5.90 5.29 -6.64
N TYR A 53 5.27 4.18 -6.23
CA TYR A 53 3.82 4.06 -6.22
C TYR A 53 3.30 3.68 -4.84
N ALA A 54 2.10 4.17 -4.53
CA ALA A 54 1.34 3.75 -3.35
C ALA A 54 -0.10 3.45 -3.77
N LEU A 55 -0.65 2.34 -3.32
CA LEU A 55 -2.06 1.99 -3.50
C LEU A 55 -2.75 2.06 -2.13
N GLU A 56 -3.56 3.09 -1.93
CA GLU A 56 -4.44 3.20 -0.77
C GLU A 56 -5.74 2.45 -1.06
N ILE A 57 -6.06 1.44 -0.25
CA ILE A 57 -7.26 0.63 -0.38
C ILE A 57 -8.18 0.89 0.80
N THR A 58 -9.39 1.30 0.48
CA THR A 58 -10.50 1.51 1.42
C THR A 58 -11.70 0.67 0.99
N PRO A 59 -12.72 0.51 1.84
CA PRO A 59 -13.95 -0.17 1.45
C PRO A 59 -14.68 0.46 0.26
N SER A 60 -14.48 1.75 -0.02
CA SER A 60 -15.17 2.44 -1.13
C SER A 60 -14.36 2.44 -2.43
N LYS A 61 -13.03 2.53 -2.36
CA LYS A 61 -12.15 2.65 -3.53
C LYS A 61 -10.72 2.25 -3.22
N ALA A 62 -9.98 1.95 -4.28
CA ALA A 62 -8.53 1.84 -4.26
C ALA A 62 -7.91 2.96 -5.10
N THR A 63 -7.11 3.84 -4.48
CA THR A 63 -6.49 5.00 -5.14
C THR A 63 -5.00 4.72 -5.35
N LEU A 64 -4.56 4.73 -6.60
CA LEU A 64 -3.14 4.61 -6.94
C LEU A 64 -2.52 6.00 -6.99
N TYR A 65 -1.40 6.17 -6.33
CA TYR A 65 -0.57 7.36 -6.33
C TYR A 65 0.77 7.07 -6.99
N LEU A 66 1.30 8.06 -7.70
CA LEU A 66 2.66 8.08 -8.25
C LEU A 66 3.41 9.25 -7.63
N VAL A 67 4.65 9.03 -7.20
CA VAL A 67 5.52 10.10 -6.71
C VAL A 67 5.88 11.05 -7.85
N THR A 68 5.72 12.34 -7.58
CA THR A 68 6.17 13.43 -8.45
C THR A 68 7.07 14.38 -7.65
N PRO A 69 7.79 15.32 -8.28
CA PRO A 69 8.58 16.33 -7.56
C PRO A 69 7.77 17.18 -6.56
N LYS A 70 6.45 17.31 -6.76
CA LYS A 70 5.54 18.03 -5.85
C LYS A 70 4.95 17.16 -4.74
N GLY A 71 5.32 15.87 -4.68
CA GLY A 71 4.71 14.86 -3.83
C GLY A 71 3.85 13.87 -4.62
N PRO A 72 3.14 12.95 -3.93
CA PRO A 72 2.33 11.94 -4.58
C PRO A 72 1.12 12.55 -5.28
N ALA A 73 0.94 12.21 -6.56
CA ALA A 73 -0.22 12.58 -7.35
C ALA A 73 -1.07 11.35 -7.66
N GLN A 74 -2.39 11.51 -7.73
CA GLN A 74 -3.29 10.43 -8.09
C GLN A 74 -3.02 9.99 -9.54
N ALA A 75 -2.71 8.71 -9.73
CA ALA A 75 -2.47 8.08 -11.02
C ALA A 75 -3.67 7.23 -11.50
N GLY A 76 -4.59 6.87 -10.60
CA GLY A 76 -5.81 6.14 -10.95
C GLY A 76 -6.70 5.82 -9.76
N VAL A 77 -7.94 5.45 -10.03
CA VAL A 77 -8.92 4.97 -9.04
C VAL A 77 -9.51 3.67 -9.55
N PHE A 78 -9.57 2.66 -8.68
CA PHE A 78 -10.01 1.30 -8.98
C PHE A 78 -11.00 0.81 -7.94
N SER A 79 -11.71 -0.27 -8.27
CA SER A 79 -12.68 -0.91 -7.36
C SER A 79 -12.04 -2.11 -6.66
N PRO A 80 -11.92 -2.09 -5.31
CA PRO A 80 -11.52 -3.26 -4.56
C PRO A 80 -12.69 -4.23 -4.42
N LYS A 81 -12.39 -5.53 -4.35
CA LYS A 81 -13.36 -6.60 -4.13
C LYS A 81 -12.84 -7.65 -3.18
N ALA A 82 -13.65 -8.10 -2.24
CA ALA A 82 -13.41 -9.30 -1.46
C ALA A 82 -13.73 -10.52 -2.32
N GLU A 83 -12.72 -11.33 -2.62
CA GLU A 83 -12.83 -12.55 -3.41
C GLU A 83 -11.96 -13.63 -2.75
N ASN A 84 -12.52 -14.81 -2.47
CA ASN A 84 -11.80 -15.95 -1.88
C ASN A 84 -11.04 -15.63 -0.57
N GLY A 85 -11.63 -14.80 0.30
CA GLY A 85 -11.01 -14.38 1.57
C GLY A 85 -9.89 -13.34 1.43
N ALA A 86 -9.71 -12.75 0.25
CA ALA A 86 -8.71 -11.72 -0.02
C ALA A 86 -9.32 -10.43 -0.57
N VAL A 87 -8.71 -9.29 -0.27
CA VAL A 87 -9.02 -8.02 -0.94
C VAL A 87 -8.23 -7.95 -2.25
N THR A 88 -8.95 -7.93 -3.37
CA THR A 88 -8.39 -7.91 -4.72
C THR A 88 -8.62 -6.56 -5.39
N VAL A 89 -7.57 -6.00 -5.99
CA VAL A 89 -7.63 -4.79 -6.82
C VAL A 89 -6.95 -5.10 -8.16
N LYS A 90 -7.66 -4.90 -9.27
CA LYS A 90 -7.10 -5.10 -10.62
C LYS A 90 -6.64 -3.76 -11.18
N ILE A 91 -5.34 -3.67 -11.48
CA ILE A 91 -4.72 -2.45 -12.01
C ILE A 91 -4.16 -2.73 -13.41
N PRO A 92 -4.51 -1.93 -14.43
CA PRO A 92 -3.94 -2.08 -15.77
C PRO A 92 -2.42 -1.95 -15.76
N ARG A 93 -1.75 -2.82 -16.51
CA ARG A 93 -0.30 -2.79 -16.62
C ARG A 93 0.25 -1.45 -17.12
N SER A 94 -0.51 -0.74 -17.94
CA SER A 94 -0.13 0.55 -18.53
C SER A 94 0.08 1.67 -17.51
N VAL A 95 -0.53 1.58 -16.32
CA VAL A 95 -0.38 2.64 -15.29
C VAL A 95 0.81 2.39 -14.35
N LEU A 96 1.35 1.17 -14.31
CA LEU A 96 2.50 0.79 -13.48
C LEU A 96 3.72 0.49 -14.36
N LYS A 97 4.84 1.15 -14.09
CA LYS A 97 6.12 0.94 -14.82
C LYS A 97 6.99 -0.13 -14.16
N GLY A 98 8.02 -0.61 -14.87
CA GLY A 98 8.99 -1.59 -14.34
C GLY A 98 8.43 -3.01 -14.25
N ASN A 99 9.21 -4.02 -13.86
CA ASN A 99 8.76 -5.42 -13.79
C ASN A 99 8.32 -5.79 -12.35
N PRO A 100 7.06 -6.22 -12.11
CA PRO A 100 6.59 -6.61 -10.77
C PRO A 100 7.46 -7.64 -10.05
N LEU A 101 8.10 -8.56 -10.79
CA LEU A 101 9.00 -9.56 -10.20
C LEU A 101 10.28 -8.95 -9.60
N LEU A 102 10.60 -7.71 -9.97
CA LEU A 102 11.77 -6.98 -9.52
C LEU A 102 11.42 -5.84 -8.55
N TRP A 103 10.16 -5.66 -8.17
CA TRP A 103 9.76 -4.60 -7.25
C TRP A 103 10.07 -4.95 -5.79
N GLY A 104 10.14 -3.92 -4.96
CA GLY A 104 10.09 -3.99 -3.51
C GLY A 104 8.70 -3.59 -3.03
N TYR A 105 8.21 -4.26 -1.98
CA TYR A 105 6.88 -4.03 -1.43
C TYR A 105 6.91 -3.82 0.08
N ALA A 106 6.13 -2.85 0.55
CA ALA A 106 5.74 -2.75 1.95
C ALA A 106 4.23 -2.57 2.03
N ALA A 107 3.54 -3.39 2.82
CA ALA A 107 2.10 -3.28 2.99
C ALA A 107 1.76 -2.96 4.46
N LEU A 108 0.80 -2.08 4.67
CA LEU A 108 0.32 -1.69 6.00
C LEU A 108 -1.16 -1.97 6.10
N MET A 109 -1.58 -2.58 7.20
CA MET A 109 -2.97 -2.62 7.62
C MET A 109 -3.23 -1.51 8.63
N LEU A 110 -4.29 -0.73 8.40
CA LEU A 110 -4.52 0.52 9.09
C LEU A 110 -5.87 0.54 9.80
N THR A 111 -5.89 1.20 10.96
CA THR A 111 -7.13 1.64 11.61
C THR A 111 -7.09 3.16 11.83
N PRO A 112 -8.18 3.91 11.56
CA PRO A 112 -8.23 5.34 11.88
C PRO A 112 -8.06 5.57 13.39
N ARG A 113 -7.22 6.54 13.77
CA ARG A 113 -7.21 7.10 15.14
C ARG A 113 -8.08 8.35 15.21
N ASP A 114 -7.96 9.19 14.19
CA ASP A 114 -8.72 10.42 14.01
C ASP A 114 -8.92 10.66 12.48
N PRO A 115 -9.56 11.76 12.04
CA PRO A 115 -9.82 12.00 10.63
C PRO A 115 -8.57 12.07 9.73
N LYS A 116 -7.38 12.32 10.29
CA LYS A 116 -6.14 12.51 9.52
C LYS A 116 -5.07 11.47 9.85
N ASN A 117 -5.12 10.82 11.00
CA ASN A 117 -4.07 9.92 11.48
C ASN A 117 -4.54 8.47 11.61
N PHE A 118 -3.62 7.55 11.37
CA PHE A 118 -3.85 6.11 11.41
C PHE A 118 -2.91 5.42 12.41
N ALA A 119 -3.39 4.33 12.99
CA ALA A 119 -2.56 3.32 13.63
C ALA A 119 -2.31 2.18 12.64
N ILE A 120 -1.12 1.59 12.71
CA ILE A 120 -0.80 0.35 12.00
C ILE A 120 -1.21 -0.81 12.91
N THR A 121 -2.06 -1.69 12.41
CA THR A 121 -2.53 -2.88 13.15
C THR A 121 -1.76 -4.14 12.73
N ASP A 122 -1.26 -4.17 11.50
CA ASP A 122 -0.45 -5.25 10.95
C ASP A 122 0.37 -4.73 9.76
N TYR A 123 1.40 -5.47 9.32
CA TYR A 123 2.25 -5.09 8.19
C TYR A 123 2.90 -6.28 7.49
N ILE A 124 3.28 -6.07 6.23
CA ILE A 124 4.21 -6.92 5.49
C ILE A 124 5.42 -6.06 5.12
N ALA A 125 6.55 -6.39 5.70
CA ALA A 125 7.83 -5.71 5.53
C ALA A 125 8.97 -6.71 5.75
N ALA A 126 10.16 -6.42 5.25
CA ALA A 126 11.36 -7.22 5.54
C ALA A 126 11.84 -7.00 6.97
N ASP A 127 11.73 -5.76 7.48
CA ASP A 127 12.03 -5.38 8.86
C ASP A 127 11.31 -4.07 9.20
N VAL A 128 11.04 -3.87 10.49
CA VAL A 128 10.54 -2.61 11.06
C VAL A 128 11.39 -2.26 12.28
N SER A 129 12.23 -1.24 12.15
CA SER A 129 13.16 -0.82 13.20
C SER A 129 13.26 0.70 13.30
N ASN A 130 13.26 1.22 14.53
CA ASN A 130 13.43 2.66 14.82
C ASN A 130 12.46 3.60 14.06
N GLY A 131 11.23 3.16 13.82
CA GLY A 131 10.23 3.93 13.07
C GLY A 131 10.38 3.87 11.54
N TYR A 132 11.25 2.99 11.04
CA TYR A 132 11.46 2.77 9.62
C TYR A 132 11.03 1.37 9.17
N ILE A 133 10.71 1.24 7.89
CA ILE A 133 10.26 0.01 7.23
C ILE A 133 11.21 -0.32 6.09
N TYR A 134 11.65 -1.57 6.03
CA TYR A 134 12.33 -2.14 4.88
C TYR A 134 11.34 -2.89 4.00
N ALA A 135 11.36 -2.62 2.69
CA ALA A 135 10.50 -3.29 1.73
C ALA A 135 10.96 -4.73 1.46
N VAL A 136 10.02 -5.68 1.39
CA VAL A 136 10.26 -7.05 0.95
C VAL A 136 10.65 -7.06 -0.53
N ARG A 137 11.66 -7.85 -0.91
CA ARG A 137 12.06 -8.07 -2.31
C ARG A 137 11.83 -9.53 -2.70
N PRO A 138 10.73 -9.86 -3.40
CA PRO A 138 10.36 -11.25 -3.69
C PRO A 138 11.43 -12.02 -4.48
N GLY A 139 12.24 -11.32 -5.28
CA GLY A 139 13.29 -11.92 -6.12
C GLY A 139 14.66 -12.09 -5.45
N LYS A 140 14.87 -11.64 -4.21
CA LYS A 140 16.11 -11.87 -3.47
C LYS A 140 15.86 -12.89 -2.37
N LYS A 141 16.37 -14.11 -2.55
CA LYS A 141 16.62 -15.05 -1.46
C LYS A 141 17.97 -14.74 -0.84
#